data_AF-A0A842JQJ1-F1
#
_entry.id   AF-A0A842JQJ1-F1
#
_cell.length_a   1.000
_cell.length_b   1.000
_cell.length_c   1.000
_cell.angle_alpha   90.00
_cell.angle_beta   90.00
_cell.angle_gamma   90.00
#
_symmetry.space_group_name_H-M   'P 1'
#
loop_
_entity.id
_entity.type
_entity.pdbx_description
1 polymer ?
#
loop_
_entity_poly.entity_id
_entity_poly.type
_entity_poly.pdbx_seq_one_letter_code
_entity_poly.pdbx_strand_id
1 'polypeptide(L)'
;MQVTSVGHAGFHIQTEAGSILCDPWVNPAYFGSWFPFPDNTQLDWDALGNCDYLYVSHLHKDHFDPENLSKHVNKDATVLLPDYPVPDLRRELEALGFHTFFETEDSVKHTVSGPKGDLDIMIIALRAPADGPIGDSGLVVSDGETTCFNMNDARPVDMDVLHDEFGTIDIHLLQYSGAIWYPMVYDIPTKTKANFGKQKRQRGMDRCRSYIEQVAATWVVPSAGPPVFLDDALRYLNDDRGDEGNIFPDQITFLEQMRLHGNDGGILMIPGSTADLKGGELTLTHPIPDAEVDKIFSDKAAYIEDMAQRMAPVLAAEKATWAPAEGEPLLEALKAKFEPIMKQSDLICDGIGYPVGLVMGDETVVLDFPQRTVRPRGEKDGKYRYGFRIAPELVRTVLRDDEPDWVNTIFLSTRFEAWRVGGYNEFLYTFFKCLTDERIAYADGWFAEAHDDSSSIELGGYEIQRRCPHLKADLSKFGVVDGTSLTCNLHGWQWDLESGRCKTSKGHELRSAKL
;
A
#
# COMPACT_ATOMS: atom_id res chain seq x y z
N MET A 1 -26.87 7.91 0.98
CA MET A 1 -25.62 7.70 0.20
C MET A 1 -25.69 6.49 -0.74
N GLN A 2 -25.05 6.53 -1.91
CA GLN A 2 -24.77 5.35 -2.76
C GLN A 2 -23.26 5.19 -2.94
N VAL A 3 -22.71 3.99 -2.74
CA VAL A 3 -21.29 3.67 -2.96
C VAL A 3 -21.19 2.69 -4.12
N THR A 4 -20.44 3.04 -5.17
CA THR A 4 -20.21 2.19 -6.34
C THR A 4 -18.75 1.75 -6.38
N SER A 5 -18.48 0.45 -6.48
CA SER A 5 -17.10 -0.03 -6.67
C SER A 5 -16.65 0.24 -8.10
N VAL A 6 -15.48 0.86 -8.28
CA VAL A 6 -14.84 0.99 -9.61
C VAL A 6 -13.68 0.00 -9.79
N GLY A 7 -13.46 -0.88 -8.81
CA GLY A 7 -12.43 -1.92 -8.80
C GLY A 7 -11.25 -1.62 -7.89
N HIS A 8 -10.61 -2.66 -7.37
CA HIS A 8 -9.47 -2.57 -6.44
C HIS A 8 -9.75 -1.67 -5.22
N ALA A 9 -9.10 -0.51 -5.12
CA ALA A 9 -9.27 0.50 -4.08
C ALA A 9 -10.30 1.59 -4.44
N GLY A 10 -10.73 1.63 -5.71
CA GLY A 10 -11.51 2.73 -6.24
C GLY A 10 -13.00 2.61 -5.95
N PHE A 11 -13.61 3.74 -5.60
CA PHE A 11 -15.05 3.88 -5.40
C PHE A 11 -15.57 5.21 -5.93
N HIS A 12 -16.83 5.21 -6.35
CA HIS A 12 -17.59 6.42 -6.61
C HIS A 12 -18.67 6.56 -5.55
N ILE A 13 -18.57 7.59 -4.70
CA ILE A 13 -19.48 7.85 -3.58
C ILE A 13 -20.42 8.98 -4.01
N GLN A 14 -21.73 8.73 -3.95
CA GLN A 14 -22.76 9.68 -4.36
C GLN A 14 -23.67 10.02 -3.17
N THR A 15 -23.89 11.31 -2.98
CA THR A 15 -24.80 11.87 -1.98
C THR A 15 -25.67 12.95 -2.63
N GLU A 16 -26.62 13.53 -1.87
CA GLU A 16 -27.36 14.69 -2.36
C GLU A 16 -26.45 15.93 -2.57
N ALA A 17 -25.35 16.02 -1.80
CA ALA A 17 -24.42 17.14 -1.81
C ALA A 17 -23.28 17.01 -2.85
N GLY A 18 -23.20 15.90 -3.57
CA GLY A 18 -22.28 15.72 -4.71
C GLY A 18 -21.76 14.29 -4.85
N SER A 19 -20.82 14.11 -5.78
CA SER A 19 -20.11 12.85 -5.96
C SER A 19 -18.60 12.97 -5.77
N ILE A 20 -18.01 11.91 -5.19
CA ILE A 20 -16.57 11.77 -4.96
C ILE A 20 -16.09 10.56 -5.74
N LEU A 21 -15.11 10.74 -6.64
CA LEU A 21 -14.38 9.64 -7.24
C LEU A 21 -13.10 9.40 -6.42
N CYS A 22 -12.91 8.17 -5.95
CA CYS A 22 -11.78 7.74 -5.14
C CYS A 22 -10.89 6.79 -5.95
N ASP A 23 -9.57 7.01 -5.96
CA ASP A 23 -8.53 6.11 -6.51
C ASP A 23 -8.87 5.41 -7.85
N PRO A 24 -9.14 6.16 -8.94
CA PRO A 24 -9.67 5.60 -10.18
C PRO A 24 -8.59 4.92 -11.05
N TRP A 25 -8.25 3.67 -10.73
CA TRP A 25 -7.24 2.87 -11.45
C TRP A 25 -7.83 1.88 -12.47
N VAL A 26 -7.32 1.88 -13.72
CA VAL A 26 -7.75 0.96 -14.80
C VAL A 26 -6.59 0.38 -15.63
N ASN A 27 -5.49 1.13 -15.79
CA ASN A 27 -4.38 0.77 -16.66
C ASN A 27 -3.38 -0.19 -15.97
N PRO A 28 -2.52 -0.92 -16.69
CA PRO A 28 -1.51 -1.76 -16.05
C PRO A 28 -0.58 -0.93 -15.16
N ALA A 29 -0.28 -1.43 -13.96
CA ALA A 29 0.68 -0.80 -13.04
C ALA A 29 1.99 -1.59 -12.94
N TYR A 30 3.04 -0.90 -12.47
CA TYR A 30 4.33 -1.48 -12.08
C TYR A 30 4.98 -2.37 -13.16
N PHE A 31 5.31 -1.79 -14.32
CA PHE A 31 5.85 -2.55 -15.46
C PHE A 31 4.88 -3.67 -15.88
N GLY A 32 3.60 -3.33 -16.02
CA GLY A 32 2.52 -4.26 -16.40
C GLY A 32 2.46 -5.53 -15.56
N SER A 33 2.81 -5.47 -14.28
CA SER A 33 2.69 -6.63 -13.39
C SER A 33 1.28 -6.74 -12.83
N TRP A 34 0.64 -5.62 -12.51
CA TRP A 34 -0.64 -5.55 -11.82
C TRP A 34 -1.71 -5.01 -12.75
N PHE A 35 -2.88 -5.63 -12.68
CA PHE A 35 -4.11 -5.19 -13.31
C PHE A 35 -5.23 -5.18 -12.27
N PRO A 36 -6.25 -4.32 -12.41
CA PRO A 36 -7.42 -4.35 -11.54
C PRO A 36 -8.09 -5.73 -11.55
N PHE A 37 -8.55 -6.19 -10.39
CA PHE A 37 -9.28 -7.45 -10.26
C PHE A 37 -10.51 -7.30 -9.36
N PRO A 38 -11.70 -7.73 -9.81
CA PRO A 38 -12.05 -8.14 -11.19
C PRO A 38 -11.83 -7.02 -12.24
N ASP A 39 -11.96 -7.37 -13.51
CA ASP A 39 -11.78 -6.43 -14.64
C ASP A 39 -12.80 -5.28 -14.57
N ASN A 40 -12.30 -4.04 -14.66
CA ASN A 40 -13.07 -2.80 -14.63
C ASN A 40 -12.99 -1.99 -15.93
N THR A 41 -12.41 -2.55 -17.00
CA THR A 41 -12.22 -1.85 -18.29
C THR A 41 -13.52 -1.50 -19.01
N GLN A 42 -14.64 -2.13 -18.63
CA GLN A 42 -15.97 -1.89 -19.23
C GLN A 42 -16.78 -0.83 -18.48
N LEU A 43 -16.26 -0.24 -17.41
CA LEU A 43 -16.93 0.87 -16.73
C LEU A 43 -16.96 2.12 -17.62
N ASP A 44 -18.01 2.92 -17.45
CA ASP A 44 -18.14 4.21 -18.10
C ASP A 44 -17.30 5.26 -17.34
N TRP A 45 -16.01 5.30 -17.67
CA TRP A 45 -15.05 6.20 -17.02
C TRP A 45 -15.34 7.68 -17.27
N ASP A 46 -15.98 8.05 -18.38
CA ASP A 46 -16.40 9.43 -18.63
C ASP A 46 -17.55 9.83 -17.68
N ALA A 47 -18.51 8.92 -17.44
CA ALA A 47 -19.59 9.17 -16.48
C ALA A 47 -19.08 9.21 -15.03
N LEU A 48 -18.19 8.28 -14.65
CA LEU A 48 -17.58 8.23 -13.32
C LEU A 48 -16.66 9.42 -13.05
N GLY A 49 -15.88 9.82 -14.06
CA GLY A 49 -14.93 10.92 -14.01
C GLY A 49 -15.57 12.30 -14.01
N ASN A 50 -16.85 12.42 -14.42
CA ASN A 50 -17.64 13.63 -14.25
C ASN A 50 -18.15 13.81 -12.81
N CYS A 51 -17.21 13.85 -11.85
CA CYS A 51 -17.47 14.00 -10.42
C CYS A 51 -17.34 15.46 -9.94
N ASP A 52 -17.88 15.74 -8.75
CA ASP A 52 -17.74 17.05 -8.08
C ASP A 52 -16.42 17.12 -7.30
N TYR A 53 -16.00 16.00 -6.72
CA TYR A 53 -14.79 15.87 -5.92
C TYR A 53 -13.94 14.70 -6.39
N LEU A 54 -12.62 14.87 -6.30
CA LEU A 54 -11.64 13.80 -6.51
C LEU A 54 -10.90 13.55 -5.20
N TYR A 55 -10.79 12.29 -4.80
CA TYR A 55 -9.90 11.87 -3.74
C TYR A 55 -8.92 10.85 -4.32
N VAL A 56 -7.62 11.16 -4.23
CA VAL A 56 -6.56 10.18 -4.43
C VAL A 56 -5.84 10.04 -3.11
N SER A 57 -5.82 8.83 -2.57
CA SER A 57 -5.18 8.58 -1.28
C SER A 57 -3.68 8.87 -1.35
N HIS A 58 -2.94 8.25 -2.27
CA HIS A 58 -1.50 8.38 -2.38
C HIS A 58 -1.01 8.02 -3.79
N LEU A 59 0.31 8.20 -4.04
CA LEU A 59 0.91 8.10 -5.37
C LEU A 59 1.23 6.67 -5.82
N HIS A 60 0.81 5.61 -5.11
CA HIS A 60 1.03 4.27 -5.63
C HIS A 60 0.26 4.08 -6.94
N LYS A 61 0.87 3.41 -7.93
CA LYS A 61 0.33 3.34 -9.30
C LYS A 61 -0.98 2.56 -9.43
N ASP A 62 -1.39 1.82 -8.39
CA ASP A 62 -2.71 1.16 -8.28
C ASP A 62 -3.80 2.01 -7.61
N HIS A 63 -3.47 3.26 -7.26
CA HIS A 63 -4.40 4.28 -6.75
C HIS A 63 -4.35 5.56 -7.61
N PHE A 64 -3.13 5.93 -8.06
CA PHE A 64 -2.84 7.06 -8.93
C PHE A 64 -2.55 6.56 -10.36
N ASP A 65 -3.59 6.53 -11.19
CA ASP A 65 -3.50 6.20 -12.62
C ASP A 65 -3.46 7.50 -13.45
N PRO A 66 -2.28 8.02 -13.80
CA PRO A 66 -2.18 9.31 -14.49
C PRO A 66 -2.86 9.32 -15.86
N GLU A 67 -2.91 8.17 -16.55
CA GLU A 67 -3.55 8.06 -17.85
C GLU A 67 -5.08 8.18 -17.72
N ASN A 68 -5.68 7.45 -16.79
CA ASN A 68 -7.12 7.53 -16.54
C ASN A 68 -7.53 8.90 -15.99
N LEU A 69 -6.78 9.40 -15.00
CA LEU A 69 -6.99 10.72 -14.41
C LEU A 69 -6.94 11.82 -15.49
N SER A 70 -5.97 11.77 -16.41
CA SER A 70 -5.82 12.75 -17.49
C SER A 70 -6.97 12.72 -18.49
N LYS A 71 -7.39 11.52 -18.91
CA LYS A 71 -8.35 11.33 -20.00
C LYS A 71 -9.80 11.51 -19.58
N HIS A 72 -10.18 11.01 -18.41
CA HIS A 72 -11.57 10.78 -18.07
C HIS A 72 -12.07 11.61 -16.88
N VAL A 73 -11.18 12.07 -15.99
CA VAL A 73 -11.60 12.77 -14.76
C VAL A 73 -11.68 14.28 -14.98
N ASN A 74 -12.80 14.86 -14.55
CA ASN A 74 -13.12 16.27 -14.66
C ASN A 74 -12.08 17.15 -13.94
N LYS A 75 -11.45 18.07 -14.66
CA LYS A 75 -10.41 18.97 -14.10
C LYS A 75 -10.96 20.09 -13.23
N ASP A 76 -12.27 20.36 -13.34
CA ASP A 76 -12.99 21.27 -12.46
C ASP A 76 -13.38 20.64 -11.12
N ALA A 77 -13.22 19.32 -10.96
CA ALA A 77 -13.48 18.64 -9.68
C ALA A 77 -12.57 19.22 -8.58
N THR A 78 -13.13 19.39 -7.39
CA THR A 78 -12.33 19.82 -6.23
C THR A 78 -11.59 18.63 -5.65
N VAL A 79 -10.26 18.68 -5.66
CA VAL A 79 -9.42 17.64 -5.08
C VAL A 79 -9.45 17.75 -3.55
N LEU A 80 -9.87 16.69 -2.87
CA LEU A 80 -9.75 16.56 -1.41
C LEU A 80 -8.31 16.10 -1.12
N LEU A 81 -7.46 17.02 -0.67
CA LEU A 81 -6.02 16.81 -0.58
C LEU A 81 -5.59 16.42 0.84
N PRO A 82 -4.97 15.24 1.04
CA PRO A 82 -4.40 14.84 2.33
C PRO A 82 -3.27 15.78 2.81
N ASP A 83 -3.12 15.94 4.13
CA ASP A 83 -2.03 16.72 4.77
C ASP A 83 -0.68 15.97 4.74
N TYR A 84 -0.14 15.76 3.55
CA TYR A 84 1.16 15.13 3.38
C TYR A 84 2.33 16.09 3.63
N PRO A 85 3.43 15.59 4.21
CA PRO A 85 4.60 16.41 4.54
C PRO A 85 5.36 16.89 3.30
N VAL A 86 5.22 16.19 2.17
CA VAL A 86 5.79 16.56 0.88
C VAL A 86 4.65 16.76 -0.13
N PRO A 87 4.70 17.81 -0.97
CA PRO A 87 3.58 18.18 -1.84
C PRO A 87 3.55 17.38 -3.15
N ASP A 88 4.14 16.18 -3.19
CA ASP A 88 4.30 15.40 -4.42
C ASP A 88 2.94 15.05 -5.04
N LEU A 89 1.97 14.59 -4.23
CA LEU A 89 0.63 14.28 -4.73
C LEU A 89 -0.03 15.51 -5.39
N ARG A 90 0.09 16.68 -4.76
CA ARG A 90 -0.41 17.93 -5.32
C ARG A 90 0.28 18.26 -6.64
N ARG A 91 1.62 18.22 -6.69
CA ARG A 91 2.39 18.53 -7.90
C ARG A 91 2.02 17.62 -9.06
N GLU A 92 1.86 16.32 -8.81
CA GLU A 92 1.45 15.34 -9.83
C GLU A 92 0.02 15.60 -10.32
N LEU A 93 -0.92 15.93 -9.42
CA LEU A 93 -2.28 16.31 -9.82
C LEU A 93 -2.33 17.64 -10.60
N GLU A 94 -1.55 18.64 -10.18
CA GLU A 94 -1.41 19.91 -10.91
C GLU A 94 -0.81 19.68 -12.31
N ALA A 95 0.17 18.78 -12.44
CA ALA A 95 0.76 18.40 -13.74
C ALA A 95 -0.26 17.72 -14.67
N LEU A 96 -1.27 17.05 -14.11
CA LEU A 96 -2.41 16.49 -14.86
C LEU A 96 -3.54 17.51 -15.12
N GLY A 97 -3.38 18.76 -14.68
CA GLY A 97 -4.29 19.88 -14.96
C GLY A 97 -5.36 20.13 -13.90
N PHE A 98 -5.34 19.43 -12.76
CA PHE A 98 -6.23 19.76 -11.64
C PHE A 98 -5.81 21.09 -11.00
N HIS A 99 -6.78 21.94 -10.68
CA HIS A 99 -6.50 23.32 -10.28
C HIS A 99 -7.28 23.81 -9.05
N THR A 100 -8.20 23.00 -8.54
CA THR A 100 -9.01 23.34 -7.36
C THR A 100 -8.75 22.30 -6.27
N PHE A 101 -8.28 22.75 -5.11
CA PHE A 101 -7.89 21.88 -4.01
C PHE A 101 -8.57 22.34 -2.71
N PHE A 102 -9.09 21.37 -1.96
CA PHE A 102 -9.49 21.52 -0.57
C PHE A 102 -8.42 20.84 0.29
N GLU A 103 -7.57 21.64 0.92
CA GLU A 103 -6.50 21.16 1.80
C GLU A 103 -7.10 20.77 3.16
N THR A 104 -6.94 19.52 3.55
CA THR A 104 -7.39 19.02 4.87
C THR A 104 -6.29 19.14 5.91
N GLU A 105 -6.67 19.07 7.19
CA GLU A 105 -5.75 18.83 8.31
C GLU A 105 -5.86 17.35 8.72
N ASP A 106 -4.72 16.71 9.03
CA ASP A 106 -4.70 15.29 9.40
C ASP A 106 -5.64 14.97 10.56
N SER A 107 -6.56 14.04 10.32
CA SER A 107 -7.49 13.52 11.32
C SER A 107 -8.39 14.60 11.95
N VAL A 108 -8.68 15.66 11.19
CA VAL A 108 -9.64 16.71 11.55
C VAL A 108 -10.86 16.62 10.65
N LYS A 109 -12.06 16.68 11.26
CA LYS A 109 -13.31 16.77 10.51
C LYS A 109 -13.48 18.16 9.88
N HIS A 110 -13.80 18.18 8.60
CA HIS A 110 -14.11 19.38 7.84
C HIS A 110 -15.48 19.25 7.18
N THR A 111 -16.17 20.39 7.01
CA THR A 111 -17.36 20.47 6.16
C THR A 111 -16.98 21.12 4.84
N VAL A 112 -17.19 20.40 3.73
CA VAL A 112 -17.00 20.91 2.36
C VAL A 112 -18.36 21.35 1.82
N SER A 113 -18.47 22.64 1.50
CA SER A 113 -19.70 23.24 0.97
C SER A 113 -19.61 23.42 -0.55
N GLY A 114 -20.59 22.85 -1.26
CA GLY A 114 -20.73 22.98 -2.72
C GLY A 114 -22.11 23.49 -3.13
N PRO A 115 -22.36 23.69 -4.44
CA PRO A 115 -23.65 24.17 -4.94
C PRO A 115 -24.80 23.18 -4.70
N LYS A 116 -24.49 21.91 -4.43
CA LYS A 116 -25.45 20.82 -4.20
C LYS A 116 -25.76 20.60 -2.71
N GLY A 117 -24.93 21.11 -1.81
CA GLY A 117 -25.07 20.93 -0.36
C GLY A 117 -23.72 20.84 0.35
N ASP A 118 -23.77 20.43 1.61
CA ASP A 118 -22.61 20.26 2.48
C ASP A 118 -22.29 18.77 2.65
N LEU A 119 -20.99 18.44 2.73
CA LEU A 119 -20.48 17.10 3.05
C LEU A 119 -19.48 17.20 4.20
N ASP A 120 -19.64 16.37 5.22
CA ASP A 120 -18.61 16.23 6.25
C ASP A 120 -17.59 15.18 5.81
N ILE A 121 -16.32 15.54 5.86
CA ILE A 121 -15.20 14.67 5.51
C ILE A 121 -14.13 14.71 6.59
N MET A 122 -13.32 13.66 6.64
CA MET A 122 -12.05 13.65 7.38
C MET A 122 -11.06 12.78 6.62
N ILE A 123 -9.84 13.27 6.43
CA ILE A 123 -8.74 12.49 5.87
C ILE A 123 -7.77 12.16 6.99
N ILE A 124 -7.54 10.87 7.21
CA ILE A 124 -6.51 10.40 8.14
C ILE A 124 -5.23 10.19 7.32
N ALA A 125 -4.27 11.11 7.46
CA ALA A 125 -3.04 11.12 6.67
C ALA A 125 -1.88 10.50 7.47
N LEU A 126 -1.39 9.36 7.01
CA LEU A 126 -0.18 8.75 7.54
C LEU A 126 1.06 9.42 6.94
N ARG A 127 1.95 9.88 7.80
CA ARG A 127 3.08 10.73 7.41
C ARG A 127 4.44 10.08 7.62
N ALA A 128 4.52 8.82 8.07
CA ALA A 128 5.82 8.21 8.28
C ALA A 128 6.49 7.90 6.93
N PRO A 129 7.84 8.00 6.82
CA PRO A 129 8.54 7.67 5.59
C PRO A 129 8.31 6.23 5.11
N ALA A 130 7.92 5.32 6.01
CA ALA A 130 7.63 3.94 5.67
C ALA A 130 6.23 3.72 5.07
N ASP A 131 5.27 4.62 5.34
CA ASP A 131 3.92 4.58 4.75
C ASP A 131 3.99 4.86 3.24
N GLY A 132 2.96 4.50 2.44
CA GLY A 132 2.92 4.64 0.96
C GLY A 132 3.55 5.94 0.47
N PRO A 133 4.13 6.05 -0.75
CA PRO A 133 5.21 6.98 -1.16
C PRO A 133 5.36 8.31 -0.35
N ILE A 134 5.85 8.21 0.89
CA ILE A 134 5.86 9.28 1.92
C ILE A 134 4.48 9.93 2.17
N GLY A 135 3.49 9.11 2.52
CA GLY A 135 2.07 9.45 2.55
C GLY A 135 1.13 8.28 2.20
N ASP A 136 0.25 7.91 3.11
CA ASP A 136 -0.94 7.09 2.80
C ASP A 136 -2.15 7.63 3.55
N SER A 137 -3.37 7.46 3.04
CA SER A 137 -4.54 8.06 3.69
C SER A 137 -5.85 7.31 3.49
N GLY A 138 -6.68 7.39 4.53
CA GLY A 138 -8.08 6.97 4.52
C GLY A 138 -9.01 8.18 4.50
N LEU A 139 -10.18 8.04 3.88
CA LEU A 139 -11.22 9.06 3.77
C LEU A 139 -12.47 8.63 4.53
N VAL A 140 -12.96 9.49 5.41
CA VAL A 140 -14.31 9.41 6.00
C VAL A 140 -15.21 10.40 5.29
N VAL A 141 -16.42 9.98 4.94
CA VAL A 141 -17.45 10.81 4.30
C VAL A 141 -18.77 10.61 5.02
N SER A 142 -19.45 11.68 5.39
CA SER A 142 -20.80 11.65 5.92
C SER A 142 -21.72 12.62 5.17
N ASP A 143 -22.90 12.15 4.79
CA ASP A 143 -23.99 12.98 4.25
C ASP A 143 -25.00 13.40 5.35
N GLY A 144 -24.66 13.17 6.62
CA GLY A 144 -25.51 13.44 7.78
C GLY A 144 -26.51 12.33 8.11
N GLU A 145 -26.74 11.36 7.21
CA GLU A 145 -27.54 10.16 7.45
C GLU A 145 -26.67 8.89 7.44
N THR A 146 -25.73 8.79 6.50
CA THR A 146 -24.81 7.66 6.34
C THR A 146 -23.37 8.13 6.45
N THR A 147 -22.55 7.36 7.18
CA THR A 147 -21.09 7.56 7.25
C THR A 147 -20.33 6.39 6.63
N CYS A 148 -19.51 6.69 5.62
CA CYS A 148 -18.61 5.75 4.95
C CYS A 148 -17.16 6.02 5.38
N PHE A 149 -16.46 4.97 5.80
CA PHE A 149 -15.01 5.00 5.99
C PHE A 149 -14.33 4.19 4.87
N ASN A 150 -13.77 4.91 3.90
CA ASN A 150 -12.86 4.35 2.91
C ASN A 150 -11.43 4.35 3.48
N MET A 151 -11.07 3.28 4.19
CA MET A 151 -9.78 3.18 4.86
C MET A 151 -8.62 3.05 3.88
N ASN A 152 -8.88 2.43 2.74
CA ASN A 152 -7.88 2.17 1.72
C ASN A 152 -6.63 1.45 2.29
N ASP A 153 -5.43 1.78 1.82
CA ASP A 153 -4.15 1.22 2.28
C ASP A 153 -3.69 1.76 3.64
N ALA A 154 -4.30 2.85 4.10
CA ALA A 154 -3.92 3.50 5.33
C ALA A 154 -4.05 2.56 6.52
N ARG A 155 -3.14 2.76 7.48
CA ARG A 155 -3.05 1.99 8.71
C ARG A 155 -3.13 2.88 9.95
N PRO A 156 -4.25 3.62 10.13
CA PRO A 156 -4.47 4.47 11.30
C PRO A 156 -4.20 3.72 12.59
N VAL A 157 -3.44 4.38 13.48
CA VAL A 157 -3.08 3.83 14.79
C VAL A 157 -4.11 4.19 15.87
N ASP A 158 -5.03 5.08 15.55
CA ASP A 158 -6.10 5.51 16.44
C ASP A 158 -7.43 5.60 15.69
N MET A 159 -8.40 4.79 16.11
CA MET A 159 -9.74 4.75 15.52
C MET A 159 -10.75 5.56 16.33
N ASP A 160 -10.39 6.03 17.53
CA ASP A 160 -11.32 6.69 18.46
C ASP A 160 -11.84 8.01 17.84
N VAL A 161 -10.99 8.71 17.09
CA VAL A 161 -11.34 9.93 16.34
C VAL A 161 -12.51 9.72 15.36
N LEU A 162 -12.65 8.52 14.76
CA LEU A 162 -13.79 8.22 13.89
C LEU A 162 -15.10 8.32 14.66
N HIS A 163 -15.14 7.73 15.85
CA HIS A 163 -16.34 7.68 16.67
C HIS A 163 -16.63 9.00 17.37
N ASP A 164 -15.58 9.70 17.81
CA ASP A 164 -15.71 11.01 18.43
C ASP A 164 -16.28 12.05 17.45
N GLU A 165 -15.85 12.00 16.18
CA GLU A 165 -16.25 12.98 15.16
C GLU A 165 -17.50 12.60 14.36
N PHE A 166 -17.71 11.31 14.09
CA PHE A 166 -18.80 10.84 13.21
C PHE A 166 -19.78 9.87 13.88
N GLY A 167 -19.50 9.41 15.10
CA GLY A 167 -20.35 8.44 15.79
C GLY A 167 -20.28 7.05 15.14
N THR A 168 -21.41 6.57 14.65
CA THR A 168 -21.49 5.24 14.01
C THR A 168 -20.95 5.29 12.59
N ILE A 169 -20.13 4.30 12.23
CA ILE A 169 -19.71 4.08 10.85
C ILE A 169 -20.65 3.04 10.23
N ASP A 170 -21.29 3.36 9.11
CA ASP A 170 -22.25 2.45 8.49
C ASP A 170 -21.57 1.46 7.54
N ILE A 171 -20.57 1.92 6.80
CA ILE A 171 -19.84 1.09 5.84
C ILE A 171 -18.34 1.36 5.89
N HIS A 172 -17.57 0.28 5.98
CA HIS A 172 -16.11 0.31 6.06
C HIS A 172 -15.49 -0.42 4.86
N LEU A 173 -14.75 0.31 4.03
CA LEU A 173 -14.02 -0.22 2.87
C LEU A 173 -12.59 -0.51 3.33
N LEU A 174 -12.27 -1.80 3.50
CA LEU A 174 -11.09 -2.24 4.25
C LEU A 174 -10.09 -2.97 3.35
N GLN A 175 -8.83 -2.51 3.34
CA GLN A 175 -7.73 -3.27 2.76
C GLN A 175 -7.57 -4.62 3.45
N TYR A 176 -7.58 -5.69 2.65
CA TYR A 176 -7.36 -7.04 3.13
C TYR A 176 -6.19 -7.76 2.45
N SER A 177 -5.72 -7.26 1.31
CA SER A 177 -4.69 -7.89 0.49
C SER A 177 -3.66 -6.85 0.08
N GLY A 178 -2.71 -6.58 0.97
CA GLY A 178 -1.86 -5.39 0.85
C GLY A 178 -0.78 -5.45 -0.22
N ALA A 179 -0.35 -4.27 -0.66
CA ALA A 179 0.70 -4.07 -1.64
C ALA A 179 2.09 -4.49 -1.13
N ILE A 180 2.51 -5.73 -1.43
CA ILE A 180 3.76 -6.26 -0.88
C ILE A 180 4.34 -7.45 -1.65
N TRP A 181 5.67 -7.51 -1.76
CA TRP A 181 6.39 -8.60 -2.48
C TRP A 181 6.94 -9.70 -1.57
N TYR A 182 7.13 -9.45 -0.26
CA TYR A 182 7.70 -10.46 0.64
C TYR A 182 6.67 -11.55 0.98
N PRO A 183 7.02 -12.85 0.96
CA PRO A 183 8.33 -13.44 0.66
C PRO A 183 8.53 -13.88 -0.80
N MET A 184 7.61 -13.56 -1.70
CA MET A 184 7.51 -14.14 -3.06
C MET A 184 8.78 -13.97 -3.89
N VAL A 185 9.38 -12.78 -3.84
CA VAL A 185 10.60 -12.44 -4.59
C VAL A 185 11.91 -12.88 -3.91
N TYR A 186 11.86 -13.42 -2.70
CA TYR A 186 13.09 -13.75 -1.97
C TYR A 186 13.68 -15.08 -2.43
N ASP A 187 15.00 -15.09 -2.66
CA ASP A 187 15.81 -16.28 -2.92
C ASP A 187 16.04 -17.04 -1.60
N ILE A 188 15.04 -17.83 -1.22
CA ILE A 188 15.01 -18.69 -0.04
C ILE A 188 14.36 -20.03 -0.38
N PRO A 189 14.63 -21.11 0.40
CA PRO A 189 14.04 -22.41 0.13
C PRO A 189 12.50 -22.37 0.04
N THR A 190 11.92 -23.09 -0.92
CA THR A 190 10.47 -23.08 -1.22
C THR A 190 9.60 -23.32 0.01
N LYS A 191 9.96 -24.31 0.84
CA LYS A 191 9.21 -24.61 2.08
C LYS A 191 9.24 -23.44 3.07
N THR A 192 10.37 -22.75 3.18
CA THR A 192 10.51 -21.55 4.02
C THR A 192 9.68 -20.40 3.46
N LYS A 193 9.70 -20.19 2.14
CA LYS A 193 8.87 -19.20 1.44
C LYS A 193 7.39 -19.43 1.70
N ALA A 194 6.90 -20.66 1.51
CA ALA A 194 5.52 -21.03 1.79
C ALA A 194 5.11 -20.78 3.25
N ASN A 195 5.97 -21.13 4.22
CA ASN A 195 5.69 -20.88 5.63
C ASN A 195 5.61 -19.38 5.96
N PHE A 196 6.51 -18.56 5.43
CA PHE A 196 6.44 -17.11 5.60
C PHE A 196 5.22 -16.50 4.89
N GLY A 197 4.84 -17.07 3.76
CA GLY A 197 3.62 -16.71 3.04
C GLY A 197 2.36 -16.95 3.87
N LYS A 198 2.20 -18.17 4.42
CA LYS A 198 1.10 -18.52 5.34
C LYS A 198 1.01 -17.57 6.53
N GLN A 199 2.15 -17.33 7.21
CA GLN A 199 2.21 -16.42 8.35
C GLN A 199 1.79 -15.00 7.96
N LYS A 200 2.20 -14.54 6.78
CA LYS A 200 1.85 -13.20 6.32
C LYS A 200 0.38 -13.07 5.94
N ARG A 201 -0.16 -14.06 5.23
CA ARG A 201 -1.59 -14.15 4.90
C ARG A 201 -2.42 -14.10 6.18
N GLN A 202 -2.07 -14.92 7.17
CA GLN A 202 -2.75 -14.94 8.47
C GLN A 202 -2.68 -13.59 9.18
N ARG A 203 -1.48 -12.98 9.28
CA ARG A 203 -1.31 -11.65 9.91
C ARG A 203 -2.12 -10.56 9.21
N GLY A 204 -2.26 -10.62 7.89
CA GLY A 204 -3.14 -9.74 7.14
C GLY A 204 -4.59 -9.86 7.61
N MET A 205 -5.11 -11.09 7.71
CA MET A 205 -6.46 -11.35 8.21
C MET A 205 -6.62 -10.94 9.68
N ASP A 206 -5.61 -11.19 10.53
CA ASP A 206 -5.62 -10.79 11.95
C ASP A 206 -5.74 -9.27 12.08
N ARG A 207 -5.00 -8.52 11.25
CA ARG A 207 -5.07 -7.06 11.19
C ARG A 207 -6.44 -6.59 10.74
N CYS A 208 -7.02 -7.18 9.68
CA CYS A 208 -8.37 -6.82 9.26
C CYS A 208 -9.39 -7.00 10.37
N ARG A 209 -9.34 -8.13 11.10
CA ARG A 209 -10.28 -8.37 12.22
C ARG A 209 -10.15 -7.32 13.32
N SER A 210 -8.91 -6.91 13.63
CA SER A 210 -8.67 -5.83 14.59
C SER A 210 -9.30 -4.50 14.15
N TYR A 211 -9.26 -4.18 12.85
CA TYR A 211 -9.92 -2.98 12.32
C TYR A 211 -11.44 -3.10 12.27
N ILE A 212 -11.97 -4.27 11.89
CA ILE A 212 -13.41 -4.53 11.89
C ILE A 212 -13.98 -4.36 13.30
N GLU A 213 -13.30 -4.88 14.33
CA GLU A 213 -13.70 -4.75 15.72
C GLU A 213 -13.61 -3.29 16.21
N GLN A 214 -12.52 -2.59 15.90
CA GLN A 214 -12.32 -1.21 16.35
C GLN A 214 -13.27 -0.21 15.67
N VAL A 215 -13.51 -0.35 14.37
CA VAL A 215 -14.41 0.54 13.61
C VAL A 215 -15.86 0.18 13.87
N ALA A 216 -16.14 -1.09 14.19
CA ALA A 216 -17.47 -1.60 14.51
C ALA A 216 -18.55 -1.18 13.48
N ALA A 217 -18.19 -1.15 12.19
CA ALA A 217 -19.11 -0.73 11.13
C ALA A 217 -20.22 -1.76 10.91
N THR A 218 -21.39 -1.29 10.47
CA THR A 218 -22.52 -2.17 10.13
C THR A 218 -22.18 -3.11 8.96
N TRP A 219 -21.53 -2.56 7.93
CA TRP A 219 -21.12 -3.27 6.72
C TRP A 219 -19.63 -3.13 6.47
N VAL A 220 -19.01 -4.21 5.97
CA VAL A 220 -17.59 -4.21 5.60
C VAL A 220 -17.44 -4.70 4.16
N VAL A 221 -16.72 -3.94 3.35
CA VAL A 221 -16.42 -4.28 1.96
C VAL A 221 -14.91 -4.56 1.86
N PRO A 222 -14.50 -5.73 1.33
CA PRO A 222 -13.11 -5.96 0.95
C PRO A 222 -12.70 -4.97 -0.14
N SER A 223 -11.63 -4.23 0.09
CA SER A 223 -11.08 -3.25 -0.85
C SER A 223 -9.55 -3.38 -0.96
N ALA A 224 -8.95 -2.65 -1.89
CA ALA A 224 -7.52 -2.47 -2.06
C ALA A 224 -6.74 -3.79 -2.10
N GLY A 225 -7.13 -4.64 -3.07
CA GLY A 225 -6.42 -5.85 -3.43
C GLY A 225 -7.32 -7.08 -3.60
N PRO A 226 -6.73 -8.22 -3.99
CA PRO A 226 -5.44 -8.29 -4.64
C PRO A 226 -5.54 -7.75 -6.08
N PRO A 227 -4.44 -7.25 -6.66
CA PRO A 227 -4.34 -7.13 -8.11
C PRO A 227 -4.36 -8.51 -8.77
N VAL A 228 -4.57 -8.57 -10.08
CA VAL A 228 -4.34 -9.78 -10.89
C VAL A 228 -3.06 -9.65 -11.71
N PHE A 229 -2.28 -10.74 -11.76
CA PHE A 229 -1.03 -10.81 -12.52
C PHE A 229 -1.23 -11.54 -13.84
N LEU A 230 -1.39 -10.79 -14.93
CA LEU A 230 -1.74 -11.34 -16.25
C LEU A 230 -0.52 -11.84 -17.06
N ASP A 231 0.67 -11.32 -16.79
CA ASP A 231 1.90 -11.74 -17.46
C ASP A 231 2.27 -13.18 -17.08
N ASP A 232 2.59 -14.03 -18.06
CA ASP A 232 3.02 -15.42 -17.86
C ASP A 232 4.14 -15.54 -16.82
N ALA A 233 5.08 -14.58 -16.81
CA ALA A 233 6.20 -14.57 -15.87
C ALA A 233 5.77 -14.41 -14.40
N LEU A 234 4.59 -13.84 -14.15
CA LEU A 234 4.06 -13.51 -12.82
C LEU A 234 2.78 -14.28 -12.49
N ARG A 235 2.26 -15.10 -13.42
CA ARG A 235 0.98 -15.80 -13.26
C ARG A 235 0.90 -16.68 -12.01
N TYR A 236 2.04 -17.17 -11.53
CA TYR A 236 2.15 -17.97 -10.31
C TYR A 236 1.81 -17.20 -9.02
N LEU A 237 1.73 -15.87 -9.07
CA LEU A 237 1.37 -15.03 -7.92
C LEU A 237 -0.13 -14.93 -7.68
N ASN A 238 -0.97 -15.36 -8.62
CA ASN A 238 -2.41 -15.35 -8.42
C ASN A 238 -2.84 -16.48 -7.48
N ASP A 239 -3.75 -16.16 -6.57
CA ASP A 239 -4.31 -17.15 -5.66
C ASP A 239 -5.46 -17.92 -6.34
N ASP A 240 -5.11 -18.79 -7.29
CA ASP A 240 -6.05 -19.57 -8.12
C ASP A 240 -5.75 -21.08 -8.16
N ARG A 241 -4.76 -21.54 -7.37
CA ARG A 241 -4.25 -22.92 -7.36
C ARG A 241 -4.26 -23.60 -5.98
N GLY A 242 -4.86 -22.96 -4.98
CA GLY A 242 -4.91 -23.47 -3.61
C GLY A 242 -3.54 -23.47 -2.90
N ASP A 243 -2.65 -22.56 -3.25
CA ASP A 243 -1.38 -22.39 -2.53
C ASP A 243 -1.62 -21.60 -1.23
N GLU A 244 -1.68 -22.30 -0.10
CA GLU A 244 -1.79 -21.69 1.22
C GLU A 244 -0.66 -20.69 1.54
N GLY A 245 0.48 -20.79 0.85
CA GLY A 245 1.60 -19.86 0.94
C GLY A 245 1.41 -18.56 0.15
N ASN A 246 0.36 -18.43 -0.67
CA ASN A 246 0.10 -17.22 -1.43
C ASN A 246 -0.34 -16.06 -0.51
N ILE A 247 0.28 -14.90 -0.70
CA ILE A 247 0.06 -13.69 0.11
C ILE A 247 -1.01 -12.75 -0.44
N PHE A 248 -1.63 -13.09 -1.56
CA PHE A 248 -2.65 -12.31 -2.26
C PHE A 248 -4.02 -13.00 -2.16
N PRO A 249 -4.59 -13.16 -0.94
CA PRO A 249 -5.95 -13.67 -0.79
C PRO A 249 -6.93 -12.81 -1.58
N ASP A 250 -8.02 -13.40 -2.04
CA ASP A 250 -9.13 -12.69 -2.70
C ASP A 250 -10.31 -12.38 -1.77
N GLN A 251 -11.31 -11.72 -2.34
CA GLN A 251 -12.46 -11.18 -1.63
C GLN A 251 -13.24 -12.29 -0.92
N ILE A 252 -13.38 -13.45 -1.57
CA ILE A 252 -14.07 -14.61 -1.00
C ILE A 252 -13.32 -15.15 0.22
N THR A 253 -11.99 -15.23 0.16
CA THR A 253 -11.18 -15.62 1.33
C THR A 253 -11.43 -14.68 2.50
N PHE A 254 -11.43 -13.37 2.25
CA PHE A 254 -11.66 -12.37 3.30
C PHE A 254 -13.07 -12.50 3.92
N LEU A 255 -14.11 -12.60 3.10
CA LEU A 255 -15.48 -12.75 3.56
C LEU A 255 -15.69 -14.05 4.34
N GLU A 256 -15.03 -15.14 3.92
CA GLU A 256 -15.03 -16.39 4.69
C GLU A 256 -14.35 -16.21 6.07
N GLN A 257 -13.23 -15.48 6.14
CA GLN A 257 -12.56 -15.18 7.41
C GLN A 257 -13.45 -14.36 8.34
N MET A 258 -14.23 -13.41 7.83
CA MET A 258 -15.21 -12.68 8.64
C MET A 258 -16.27 -13.62 9.23
N ARG A 259 -16.90 -14.44 8.39
CA ARG A 259 -17.95 -15.38 8.80
C ARG A 259 -17.45 -16.40 9.83
N LEU A 260 -16.26 -16.94 9.62
CA LEU A 260 -15.62 -17.89 10.56
C LEU A 260 -15.37 -17.27 11.95
N HIS A 261 -15.28 -15.94 12.04
CA HIS A 261 -15.09 -15.20 13.29
C HIS A 261 -16.36 -14.46 13.76
N GLY A 262 -17.53 -14.86 13.25
CA GLY A 262 -18.83 -14.39 13.74
C GLY A 262 -19.26 -13.00 13.26
N ASN A 263 -18.69 -12.51 12.15
CA ASN A 263 -19.15 -11.29 11.50
C ASN A 263 -19.80 -11.62 10.15
N ASP A 264 -21.11 -11.40 10.05
CA ASP A 264 -21.92 -11.64 8.85
C ASP A 264 -22.18 -10.36 8.02
N GLY A 265 -21.59 -9.21 8.40
CA GLY A 265 -21.75 -7.92 7.73
C GLY A 265 -20.85 -7.71 6.51
N GLY A 266 -20.22 -8.76 6.00
CA GLY A 266 -19.33 -8.70 4.84
C GLY A 266 -20.11 -8.62 3.52
N ILE A 267 -19.71 -7.72 2.62
CA ILE A 267 -20.35 -7.50 1.32
C ILE A 267 -19.35 -7.72 0.19
N LEU A 268 -19.69 -8.55 -0.79
CA LEU A 268 -18.92 -8.66 -2.02
C LEU A 268 -19.32 -7.55 -2.99
N MET A 269 -18.37 -6.71 -3.38
CA MET A 269 -18.56 -5.76 -4.47
C MET A 269 -17.56 -6.06 -5.59
N ILE A 270 -18.05 -6.13 -6.82
CA ILE A 270 -17.22 -6.20 -8.04
C ILE A 270 -17.29 -4.84 -8.76
N PRO A 271 -16.41 -4.53 -9.73
CA PRO A 271 -16.52 -3.30 -10.50
C PRO A 271 -17.94 -3.10 -11.06
N GLY A 272 -18.55 -1.96 -10.77
CA GLY A 272 -19.92 -1.61 -11.13
C GLY A 272 -20.99 -2.04 -10.12
N SER A 273 -20.66 -2.77 -9.06
CA SER A 273 -21.58 -3.03 -7.94
C SER A 273 -21.92 -1.73 -7.24
N THR A 274 -23.21 -1.53 -6.93
CA THR A 274 -23.71 -0.39 -6.17
C THR A 274 -24.27 -0.86 -4.82
N ALA A 275 -23.93 -0.13 -3.76
CA ALA A 275 -24.51 -0.25 -2.43
C ALA A 275 -25.30 1.02 -2.14
N ASP A 276 -26.62 0.92 -2.09
CA ASP A 276 -27.52 2.00 -1.70
C ASP A 276 -27.74 1.96 -0.19
N LEU A 277 -27.32 3.03 0.52
CA LEU A 277 -27.34 3.13 1.98
C LEU A 277 -28.29 4.21 2.50
N LYS A 278 -28.94 3.88 3.61
CA LYS A 278 -29.70 4.79 4.49
C LYS A 278 -29.37 4.46 5.94
N GLY A 279 -28.42 5.20 6.52
CA GLY A 279 -27.73 4.77 7.74
C GLY A 279 -27.20 3.34 7.58
N GLY A 280 -27.50 2.46 8.55
CA GLY A 280 -27.10 1.06 8.54
C GLY A 280 -27.92 0.13 7.61
N GLU A 281 -28.97 0.62 6.93
CA GLU A 281 -29.69 -0.19 5.94
C GLU A 281 -28.99 -0.15 4.58
N LEU A 282 -28.80 -1.30 3.94
CA LEU A 282 -28.10 -1.41 2.65
C LEU A 282 -28.87 -2.28 1.65
N THR A 283 -28.92 -1.85 0.39
CA THR A 283 -29.32 -2.65 -0.76
C THR A 283 -28.15 -2.78 -1.74
N LEU A 284 -27.71 -4.01 -2.02
CA LEU A 284 -26.64 -4.31 -2.98
C LEU A 284 -27.22 -4.64 -4.35
N THR A 285 -26.66 -4.06 -5.41
CA THR A 285 -26.96 -4.42 -6.80
C THR A 285 -25.67 -4.71 -7.55
N HIS A 286 -25.61 -5.83 -8.26
CA HIS A 286 -24.52 -6.17 -9.17
C HIS A 286 -24.84 -5.74 -10.61
N PRO A 287 -23.83 -5.38 -11.43
CA PRO A 287 -24.04 -5.01 -12.84
C PRO A 287 -24.31 -6.22 -13.73
N ILE A 288 -24.10 -7.43 -13.21
CA ILE A 288 -24.33 -8.71 -13.86
C ILE A 288 -25.07 -9.65 -12.89
N PRO A 289 -25.74 -10.72 -13.36
CA PRO A 289 -26.43 -11.65 -12.49
C PRO A 289 -25.49 -12.32 -11.47
N ASP A 290 -25.98 -12.60 -10.25
CA ASP A 290 -25.20 -13.20 -9.16
C ASP A 290 -24.46 -14.48 -9.56
N ALA A 291 -25.09 -15.33 -10.39
CA ALA A 291 -24.44 -16.55 -10.89
C ALA A 291 -23.21 -16.29 -11.76
N GLU A 292 -23.11 -15.14 -12.43
CA GLU A 292 -21.91 -14.73 -13.17
C GLU A 292 -20.89 -14.06 -12.24
N VAL A 293 -21.32 -13.34 -11.20
CA VAL A 293 -20.43 -12.87 -10.12
C VAL A 293 -19.74 -14.04 -9.44
N ASP A 294 -20.49 -15.06 -9.06
CA ASP A 294 -19.98 -16.28 -8.43
C ASP A 294 -18.94 -16.99 -9.30
N LYS A 295 -19.09 -16.98 -10.63
CA LYS A 295 -18.15 -17.61 -11.56
C LYS A 295 -16.78 -16.92 -11.59
N ILE A 296 -16.71 -15.61 -11.35
CA ILE A 296 -15.43 -14.87 -11.30
C ILE A 296 -14.50 -15.50 -10.25
N PHE A 297 -15.06 -16.01 -9.16
CA PHE A 297 -14.30 -16.58 -8.04
C PHE A 297 -14.29 -18.11 -8.04
N SER A 298 -15.39 -18.77 -8.46
CA SER A 298 -15.48 -20.23 -8.48
C SER A 298 -14.77 -20.88 -9.68
N ASP A 299 -14.64 -20.17 -10.81
CA ASP A 299 -13.83 -20.56 -11.97
C ASP A 299 -12.74 -19.50 -12.26
N LYS A 300 -12.11 -19.04 -11.17
CA LYS A 300 -11.17 -17.91 -11.18
C LYS A 300 -10.05 -18.06 -12.19
N ALA A 301 -9.48 -19.27 -12.33
CA ALA A 301 -8.40 -19.54 -13.28
C ALA A 301 -8.83 -19.32 -14.74
N ALA A 302 -10.05 -19.73 -15.11
CA ALA A 302 -10.57 -19.50 -16.46
C ALA A 302 -10.86 -18.01 -16.72
N TYR A 303 -11.43 -17.31 -15.72
CA TYR A 303 -11.64 -15.86 -15.80
C TYR A 303 -10.32 -15.09 -15.97
N ILE A 304 -9.30 -15.49 -15.21
CA ILE A 304 -7.92 -14.99 -15.28
C ILE A 304 -7.34 -15.21 -16.68
N GLU A 305 -7.48 -16.41 -17.24
CA GLU A 305 -6.97 -16.73 -18.58
C GLU A 305 -7.65 -15.90 -19.67
N ASP A 306 -8.98 -15.78 -19.63
CA ASP A 306 -9.73 -14.91 -20.56
C ASP A 306 -9.25 -13.46 -20.49
N MET A 307 -9.10 -12.92 -19.27
CA MET A 307 -8.59 -11.57 -19.07
C MET A 307 -7.16 -11.40 -19.61
N ALA A 308 -6.27 -12.38 -19.40
CA ALA A 308 -4.91 -12.35 -19.94
C ALA A 308 -4.90 -12.31 -21.47
N GLN A 309 -5.78 -13.08 -22.14
CA GLN A 309 -5.90 -13.05 -23.59
C GLN A 309 -6.40 -11.69 -24.11
N ARG A 310 -7.40 -11.10 -23.44
CA ARG A 310 -7.93 -9.78 -23.82
C ARG A 310 -6.92 -8.65 -23.58
N MET A 311 -6.15 -8.71 -22.49
CA MET A 311 -5.18 -7.69 -22.12
C MET A 311 -3.79 -7.90 -22.72
N ALA A 312 -3.53 -8.99 -23.43
CA ALA A 312 -2.23 -9.27 -24.05
C ALA A 312 -1.71 -8.12 -24.94
N PRO A 313 -2.53 -7.45 -25.78
CA PRO A 313 -2.07 -6.29 -26.55
C PRO A 313 -1.69 -5.09 -25.67
N VAL A 314 -2.43 -4.85 -24.58
CA VAL A 314 -2.15 -3.77 -23.63
C VAL A 314 -0.84 -4.02 -22.90
N LEU A 315 -0.62 -5.25 -22.41
CA LEU A 315 0.64 -5.64 -21.78
C LEU A 315 1.82 -5.56 -22.75
N ALA A 316 1.63 -5.93 -24.02
CA ALA A 316 2.66 -5.81 -25.03
C ALA A 316 3.03 -4.34 -25.33
N ALA A 317 2.03 -3.45 -25.38
CA ALA A 317 2.26 -2.02 -25.53
C ALA A 317 3.01 -1.43 -24.33
N GLU A 318 2.63 -1.81 -23.11
CA GLU A 318 3.31 -1.43 -21.87
C GLU A 318 4.79 -1.86 -21.89
N LYS A 319 5.07 -3.13 -22.23
CA LYS A 319 6.44 -3.65 -22.36
C LYS A 319 7.27 -2.94 -23.43
N ALA A 320 6.62 -2.47 -24.49
CA ALA A 320 7.30 -1.74 -25.56
C ALA A 320 7.78 -0.34 -25.14
N THR A 321 7.29 0.20 -24.02
CA THR A 321 7.75 1.48 -23.46
C THR A 321 9.06 1.36 -22.67
N TRP A 322 9.44 0.14 -22.28
CA TRP A 322 10.63 -0.09 -21.46
C TRP A 322 11.89 0.26 -22.25
N ALA A 323 12.90 0.76 -21.54
CA ALA A 323 14.23 0.96 -22.11
C ALA A 323 14.82 -0.38 -22.59
N PRO A 324 15.62 -0.41 -23.66
CA PRO A 324 16.29 -1.64 -24.10
C PRO A 324 17.17 -2.25 -23.00
N ALA A 325 17.27 -3.58 -22.94
CA ALA A 325 18.13 -4.25 -21.96
C ALA A 325 19.63 -3.94 -22.18
N GLU A 326 20.05 -3.88 -23.44
CA GLU A 326 21.42 -3.52 -23.84
C GLU A 326 21.65 -2.01 -23.80
N GLY A 327 22.87 -1.61 -23.46
CA GLY A 327 23.27 -0.20 -23.42
C GLY A 327 24.58 0.02 -22.68
N GLU A 328 24.91 1.28 -22.39
CA GLU A 328 26.10 1.65 -21.61
C GLU A 328 26.06 1.03 -20.20
N PRO A 329 27.22 0.79 -19.56
CA PRO A 329 27.28 0.31 -18.17
C PRO A 329 26.48 1.21 -17.22
N LEU A 330 25.73 0.60 -16.30
CA LEU A 330 24.82 1.33 -15.40
C LEU A 330 25.54 2.02 -14.24
N LEU A 331 26.80 1.68 -13.97
CA LEU A 331 27.58 2.22 -12.85
C LEU A 331 27.51 3.75 -12.72
N GLU A 332 27.83 4.51 -13.78
CA GLU A 332 27.91 5.97 -13.68
C GLU A 332 26.54 6.63 -13.52
N ALA A 333 25.50 6.08 -14.16
CA ALA A 333 24.13 6.55 -13.97
C ALA A 333 23.63 6.29 -12.54
N LEU A 334 23.94 5.12 -11.98
CA LEU A 334 23.61 4.78 -10.59
C LEU A 334 24.38 5.63 -9.58
N LYS A 335 25.65 5.97 -9.87
CA LYS A 335 26.43 6.92 -9.06
C LYS A 335 25.76 8.29 -9.05
N ALA A 336 25.38 8.79 -10.22
CA ALA A 336 24.71 10.08 -10.36
C ALA A 336 23.37 10.12 -9.59
N LYS A 337 22.58 9.03 -9.62
CA LYS A 337 21.30 8.96 -8.90
C LYS A 337 21.49 8.82 -7.38
N PHE A 338 22.37 7.92 -6.92
CA PHE A 338 22.39 7.51 -5.52
C PHE A 338 23.41 8.22 -4.64
N GLU A 339 24.59 8.59 -5.14
CA GLU A 339 25.61 9.21 -4.27
C GLU A 339 25.17 10.57 -3.68
N PRO A 340 24.46 11.46 -4.40
CA PRO A 340 23.95 12.69 -3.81
C PRO A 340 22.97 12.42 -2.65
N ILE A 341 22.08 11.45 -2.81
CA ILE A 341 21.11 11.04 -1.79
C ILE A 341 21.81 10.42 -0.58
N MET A 342 22.78 9.51 -0.80
CA MET A 342 23.57 8.91 0.27
C MET A 342 24.35 9.96 1.09
N LYS A 343 24.89 10.98 0.43
CA LYS A 343 25.64 12.05 1.11
C LYS A 343 24.77 12.92 2.01
N GLN A 344 23.47 13.01 1.74
CA GLN A 344 22.52 13.84 2.46
C GLN A 344 21.87 13.16 3.67
N SER A 345 21.99 11.84 3.81
CA SER A 345 21.33 11.10 4.88
C SER A 345 22.31 10.29 5.71
N ASP A 346 22.57 10.78 6.93
CA ASP A 346 23.41 10.10 7.90
C ASP A 346 22.66 8.90 8.51
N LEU A 347 21.44 9.12 9.02
CA LEU A 347 20.70 8.11 9.77
C LEU A 347 20.29 6.92 8.90
N ILE A 348 19.83 7.17 7.67
CA ILE A 348 19.42 6.07 6.78
C ILE A 348 20.65 5.29 6.31
N CYS A 349 21.74 5.95 5.91
CA CYS A 349 22.96 5.24 5.51
C CYS A 349 23.55 4.42 6.65
N ASP A 350 23.60 4.97 7.87
CA ASP A 350 24.12 4.29 9.05
C ASP A 350 23.20 3.16 9.51
N GLY A 351 21.88 3.36 9.43
CA GLY A 351 20.85 2.35 9.70
C GLY A 351 20.88 1.19 8.69
N ILE A 352 21.26 1.44 7.44
CA ILE A 352 21.56 0.40 6.46
C ILE A 352 22.86 -0.32 6.86
N GLY A 353 23.96 0.43 7.01
CA GLY A 353 25.19 -0.02 7.67
C GLY A 353 26.00 -1.12 6.94
N TYR A 354 25.63 -1.50 5.72
CA TYR A 354 26.35 -2.52 4.92
C TYR A 354 26.34 -2.17 3.43
N PRO A 355 27.34 -2.65 2.66
CA PRO A 355 27.25 -2.65 1.20
C PRO A 355 26.11 -3.55 0.71
N VAL A 356 25.36 -3.07 -0.28
CA VAL A 356 24.23 -3.77 -0.91
C VAL A 356 24.56 -4.07 -2.37
N GLY A 357 24.41 -5.32 -2.78
CA GLY A 357 24.67 -5.74 -4.16
C GLY A 357 23.46 -5.56 -5.06
N LEU A 358 23.65 -4.90 -6.20
CA LEU A 358 22.67 -4.77 -7.28
C LEU A 358 23.18 -5.53 -8.51
N VAL A 359 22.55 -6.68 -8.81
CA VAL A 359 22.89 -7.55 -9.94
C VAL A 359 21.93 -7.27 -11.09
N MET A 360 22.46 -6.87 -12.25
CA MET A 360 21.71 -6.44 -13.43
C MET A 360 22.26 -7.17 -14.66
N GLY A 361 21.69 -8.35 -14.96
CA GLY A 361 22.29 -9.26 -15.94
C GLY A 361 23.69 -9.68 -15.51
N ASP A 362 24.69 -9.42 -16.36
CA ASP A 362 26.09 -9.72 -16.08
C ASP A 362 26.81 -8.61 -15.27
N GLU A 363 26.20 -7.42 -15.16
CA GLU A 363 26.77 -6.31 -14.39
C GLU A 363 26.40 -6.43 -12.91
N THR A 364 27.35 -6.15 -12.01
CA THR A 364 27.09 -6.01 -10.58
C THR A 364 27.65 -4.70 -10.06
N VAL A 365 26.76 -3.86 -9.55
CA VAL A 365 27.08 -2.59 -8.88
C VAL A 365 26.85 -2.74 -7.38
N VAL A 366 27.63 -2.02 -6.58
CA VAL A 366 27.56 -2.06 -5.13
C VAL A 366 27.20 -0.68 -4.62
N LEU A 367 26.12 -0.63 -3.84
CA LEU A 367 25.73 0.54 -3.06
C LEU A 367 26.43 0.44 -1.70
N ASP A 368 27.55 1.13 -1.53
CA ASP A 368 28.37 1.07 -0.32
C ASP A 368 27.94 2.16 0.66
N PHE A 369 26.86 1.90 1.41
CA PHE A 369 26.28 2.86 2.35
C PHE A 369 27.26 3.35 3.43
N PRO A 370 28.11 2.50 4.05
CA PRO A 370 29.13 2.98 4.98
C PRO A 370 30.13 3.98 4.38
N GLN A 371 30.43 3.87 3.09
CA GLN A 371 31.30 4.81 2.38
C GLN A 371 30.53 5.90 1.63
N ARG A 372 29.21 5.80 1.53
CA ARG A 372 28.32 6.68 0.74
C ARG A 372 28.77 6.81 -0.71
N THR A 373 29.15 5.69 -1.30
CA THR A 373 29.63 5.61 -2.69
C THR A 373 28.93 4.50 -3.45
N VAL A 374 28.87 4.66 -4.76
CA VAL A 374 28.44 3.58 -5.66
C VAL A 374 29.65 3.14 -6.49
N ARG A 375 29.93 1.83 -6.46
CA ARG A 375 31.19 1.28 -6.97
C ARG A 375 30.99 -0.04 -7.72
N PRO A 376 31.93 -0.44 -8.59
CA PRO A 376 31.92 -1.79 -9.13
C PRO A 376 32.12 -2.83 -8.02
N ARG A 377 31.71 -4.07 -8.29
CA ARG A 377 32.07 -5.21 -7.45
C ARG A 377 33.59 -5.37 -7.37
N GLY A 378 34.12 -5.41 -6.15
CA GLY A 378 35.53 -5.68 -5.90
C GLY A 378 35.85 -7.18 -5.96
N GLU A 379 37.09 -7.52 -6.31
CA GLU A 379 37.56 -8.91 -6.38
C GLU A 379 37.45 -9.68 -5.05
N LYS A 380 37.54 -8.94 -3.93
CA LYS A 380 37.44 -9.49 -2.57
C LYS A 380 36.02 -9.46 -2.02
N ASP A 381 35.05 -8.93 -2.76
CA ASP A 381 33.67 -8.89 -2.29
C ASP A 381 33.06 -10.30 -2.29
N GLY A 382 32.74 -10.76 -1.07
CA GLY A 382 31.98 -11.98 -0.84
C GLY A 382 30.50 -11.83 -1.16
N LYS A 383 29.66 -12.70 -0.59
CA LYS A 383 28.20 -12.55 -0.69
C LYS A 383 27.76 -11.35 0.17
N TYR A 384 27.06 -10.40 -0.45
CA TYR A 384 26.50 -9.26 0.27
C TYR A 384 25.38 -9.68 1.23
N ARG A 385 25.29 -8.97 2.35
CA ARG A 385 24.25 -9.18 3.36
C ARG A 385 22.87 -8.94 2.79
N TYR A 386 22.71 -7.90 1.99
CA TYR A 386 21.48 -7.58 1.27
C TYR A 386 21.79 -7.44 -0.22
N GLY A 387 20.82 -7.75 -1.07
CA GLY A 387 20.93 -7.39 -2.47
C GLY A 387 19.73 -7.79 -3.30
N PHE A 388 19.76 -7.29 -4.52
CA PHE A 388 18.68 -7.38 -5.49
C PHE A 388 19.23 -7.87 -6.83
N ARG A 389 18.44 -8.67 -7.53
CA ARG A 389 18.64 -9.01 -8.92
C ARG A 389 17.48 -8.44 -9.71
N ILE A 390 17.78 -7.53 -10.62
CA ILE A 390 16.80 -6.75 -11.37
C ILE A 390 17.18 -6.80 -12.84
N ALA A 391 16.20 -6.95 -13.73
CA ALA A 391 16.47 -6.94 -15.17
C ALA A 391 17.01 -5.55 -15.60
N PRO A 392 18.08 -5.48 -16.42
CA PRO A 392 18.71 -4.20 -16.82
C PRO A 392 17.74 -3.20 -17.45
N GLU A 393 16.79 -3.66 -18.26
CA GLU A 393 15.76 -2.84 -18.89
C GLU A 393 14.91 -2.08 -17.87
N LEU A 394 14.58 -2.69 -16.73
CA LEU A 394 13.79 -2.04 -15.69
C LEU A 394 14.61 -0.94 -15.00
N VAL A 395 15.88 -1.22 -14.69
CA VAL A 395 16.79 -0.23 -14.09
C VAL A 395 17.05 0.94 -15.05
N ARG A 396 17.27 0.65 -16.34
CA ARG A 396 17.43 1.67 -17.38
C ARG A 396 16.17 2.52 -17.53
N THR A 397 14.99 1.91 -17.43
CA THR A 397 13.71 2.62 -17.53
C THR A 397 13.53 3.60 -16.37
N VAL A 398 13.69 3.14 -15.12
CA VAL A 398 13.54 4.05 -13.95
C VAL A 398 14.60 5.14 -13.90
N LEU A 399 15.80 4.92 -14.46
CA LEU A 399 16.83 5.96 -14.56
C LEU A 399 16.53 6.95 -15.69
N ARG A 400 16.01 6.48 -16.84
CA ARG A 400 15.58 7.33 -17.95
C ARG A 400 14.45 8.27 -17.53
N ASP A 401 13.51 7.73 -16.77
CA ASP A 401 12.29 8.44 -16.33
C ASP A 401 12.51 9.20 -15.02
N ASP A 402 13.74 9.18 -14.48
CA ASP A 402 14.14 9.79 -13.20
C ASP A 402 13.22 9.46 -12.02
N GLU A 403 12.75 8.20 -11.96
CA GLU A 403 11.77 7.75 -10.97
C GLU A 403 12.25 8.05 -9.53
N PRO A 404 11.44 8.76 -8.72
CA PRO A 404 11.81 9.18 -7.36
C PRO A 404 11.66 8.07 -6.33
N ASP A 405 11.01 6.96 -6.72
CA ASP A 405 10.63 5.87 -5.82
C ASP A 405 10.71 4.52 -6.54
N TRP A 406 11.74 3.75 -6.19
CA TRP A 406 11.93 2.39 -6.70
C TRP A 406 11.06 1.35 -5.99
N VAL A 407 10.50 1.68 -4.82
CA VAL A 407 9.49 0.86 -4.14
C VAL A 407 8.20 0.90 -4.97
N ASN A 408 7.73 2.10 -5.33
CA ASN A 408 6.55 2.37 -6.15
C ASN A 408 6.73 2.09 -7.66
N THR A 409 7.82 1.43 -8.06
CA THR A 409 8.05 1.01 -9.45
C THR A 409 8.57 -0.42 -9.49
N ILE A 410 9.86 -0.61 -9.27
CA ILE A 410 10.50 -1.92 -9.42
C ILE A 410 10.03 -2.91 -8.34
N PHE A 411 9.95 -2.51 -7.07
CA PHE A 411 9.68 -3.52 -6.03
C PHE A 411 8.22 -3.97 -5.99
N LEU A 412 7.25 -3.07 -6.16
CA LEU A 412 5.85 -3.46 -6.31
C LEU A 412 5.59 -4.22 -7.63
N SER A 413 6.45 -4.08 -8.65
CA SER A 413 6.35 -4.91 -9.87
C SER A 413 6.48 -6.41 -9.61
N THR A 414 7.15 -6.80 -8.53
CA THR A 414 7.57 -8.19 -8.24
C THR A 414 8.49 -8.82 -9.30
N ARG A 415 8.98 -8.04 -10.29
CA ARG A 415 9.89 -8.48 -11.38
C ARG A 415 11.36 -8.44 -10.97
N PHE A 416 11.65 -8.83 -9.74
CA PHE A 416 13.00 -8.87 -9.21
C PHE A 416 13.16 -10.03 -8.24
N GLU A 417 14.40 -10.38 -7.94
CA GLU A 417 14.71 -11.26 -6.82
C GLU A 417 15.47 -10.51 -5.73
N ALA A 418 15.24 -10.86 -4.48
CA ALA A 418 15.94 -10.30 -3.34
C ALA A 418 16.61 -11.38 -2.50
N TRP A 419 17.74 -11.08 -1.88
CA TRP A 419 18.30 -11.92 -0.82
C TRP A 419 18.68 -11.08 0.39
N ARG A 420 18.64 -11.72 1.56
CA ARG A 420 19.15 -11.12 2.79
C ARG A 420 19.74 -12.15 3.74
N VAL A 421 20.74 -11.72 4.50
CA VAL A 421 21.30 -12.43 5.65
C VAL A 421 20.89 -11.66 6.91
N GLY A 422 19.94 -12.23 7.67
CA GLY A 422 19.35 -11.63 8.85
C GLY A 422 17.97 -11.00 8.60
N GLY A 423 17.59 -10.09 9.50
CA GLY A 423 16.26 -9.46 9.53
C GLY A 423 16.01 -8.42 8.43
N TYR A 424 14.77 -7.93 8.40
CA TYR A 424 14.35 -6.80 7.59
C TYR A 424 15.12 -5.54 7.98
N ASN A 425 15.45 -4.69 7.00
CA ASN A 425 16.08 -3.40 7.22
C ASN A 425 15.19 -2.33 6.59
N GLU A 426 14.51 -1.53 7.42
CA GLU A 426 13.56 -0.51 6.94
C GLU A 426 14.25 0.69 6.30
N PHE A 427 15.43 1.07 6.78
CA PHE A 427 16.24 2.13 6.19
C PHE A 427 16.57 1.82 4.73
N LEU A 428 16.84 0.55 4.40
CA LEU A 428 17.12 0.15 3.02
C LEU A 428 15.95 0.43 2.08
N TYR A 429 14.73 0.10 2.48
CA TYR A 429 13.55 0.35 1.64
C TYR A 429 13.13 1.82 1.68
N THR A 430 13.35 2.51 2.79
CA THR A 430 13.13 3.96 2.88
C THR A 430 14.06 4.71 1.93
N PHE A 431 15.34 4.32 1.84
CA PHE A 431 16.27 4.86 0.85
C PHE A 431 15.73 4.72 -0.58
N PHE A 432 15.27 3.53 -0.98
CA PHE A 432 14.72 3.32 -2.32
C PHE A 432 13.38 4.03 -2.56
N LYS A 433 12.67 4.47 -1.51
CA LYS A 433 11.46 5.29 -1.61
C LYS A 433 11.75 6.80 -1.72
N CYS A 434 12.93 7.21 -1.25
CA CYS A 434 13.31 8.61 -1.08
C CYS A 434 14.47 9.00 -2.00
N LEU A 435 14.29 8.89 -3.33
CA LEU A 435 15.37 9.15 -4.31
C LEU A 435 15.37 10.58 -4.86
N THR A 436 14.93 11.54 -4.05
CA THR A 436 14.98 12.99 -4.30
C THR A 436 15.46 13.72 -3.04
N ASP A 437 16.00 14.92 -3.21
CA ASP A 437 16.54 15.73 -2.11
C ASP A 437 15.48 16.03 -1.03
N GLU A 438 14.26 16.41 -1.43
CA GLU A 438 13.15 16.72 -0.51
C GLU A 438 12.71 15.50 0.30
N ARG A 439 12.56 14.36 -0.38
CA ARG A 439 12.13 13.10 0.24
C ARG A 439 13.14 12.56 1.24
N ILE A 440 14.42 12.54 0.86
CA ILE A 440 15.48 12.00 1.73
C ILE A 440 15.69 12.90 2.95
N ALA A 441 15.64 14.23 2.77
CA ALA A 441 15.76 15.18 3.88
C ALA A 441 14.60 15.03 4.88
N TYR A 442 13.36 14.85 4.39
CA TYR A 442 12.21 14.57 5.25
C TYR A 442 12.39 13.26 6.03
N ALA A 443 12.78 12.19 5.35
CA ALA A 443 12.93 10.89 5.99
C ALA A 443 14.04 10.89 7.06
N ASP A 444 15.18 11.52 6.78
CA ASP A 444 16.29 11.66 7.74
C ASP A 444 15.87 12.48 8.97
N GLY A 445 15.17 13.61 8.75
CA GLY A 445 14.61 14.43 9.83
C GLY A 445 13.60 13.66 10.70
N TRP A 446 12.70 12.90 10.08
CA TRP A 446 11.72 12.07 10.79
C TRP A 446 12.39 11.04 11.70
N PHE A 447 13.43 10.34 11.21
CA PHE A 447 14.17 9.38 12.04
C PHE A 447 14.92 10.06 13.19
N ALA A 448 15.35 11.31 13.04
CA ALA A 448 15.99 12.07 14.12
C ALA A 448 14.99 12.43 15.24
N GLU A 449 13.75 12.74 14.88
CA GLU A 449 12.68 13.13 15.80
C GLU A 449 12.00 11.95 16.51
N ALA A 450 11.97 10.77 15.90
CA ALA A 450 11.25 9.58 16.39
C ALA A 450 11.75 8.98 17.72
N HIS A 451 12.67 9.63 18.44
CA HIS A 451 13.27 9.15 19.68
C HIS A 451 12.56 9.56 20.99
N ASP A 452 11.37 10.20 20.96
CA ASP A 452 10.62 10.55 22.19
C ASP A 452 9.37 9.68 22.45
N ASP A 453 9.46 8.74 23.40
CA ASP A 453 8.43 7.73 23.75
C ASP A 453 8.13 7.68 25.27
N SER A 454 7.71 8.80 25.87
CA SER A 454 7.56 8.94 27.33
C SER A 454 6.44 8.09 27.97
N SER A 455 5.45 7.60 27.21
CA SER A 455 4.29 6.86 27.76
C SER A 455 4.49 5.33 27.82
N SER A 456 3.99 4.67 28.88
CA SER A 456 3.99 3.20 29.07
C SER A 456 2.58 2.63 29.26
N ILE A 457 2.42 1.33 29.04
CA ILE A 457 1.21 0.52 29.25
C ILE A 457 1.57 -0.81 29.94
N GLU A 458 0.60 -1.47 30.55
CA GLU A 458 0.75 -2.85 31.03
C GLU A 458 0.16 -3.84 30.02
N LEU A 459 0.96 -4.82 29.57
CA LEU A 459 0.54 -5.84 28.63
C LEU A 459 1.26 -7.17 28.89
N GLY A 460 0.49 -8.26 29.04
CA GLY A 460 1.05 -9.61 29.18
C GLY A 460 1.97 -9.82 30.40
N GLY A 461 1.76 -9.06 31.49
CA GLY A 461 2.60 -9.11 32.69
C GLY A 461 3.89 -8.28 32.62
N TYR A 462 3.98 -7.37 31.65
CA TYR A 462 5.09 -6.42 31.50
C TYR A 462 4.56 -4.99 31.44
N GLU A 463 5.31 -4.05 31.99
CA GLU A 463 5.20 -2.63 31.65
C GLU A 463 6.05 -2.38 30.41
N ILE A 464 5.44 -1.89 29.33
CA ILE A 464 6.12 -1.61 28.07
C ILE A 464 5.82 -0.19 27.60
N GLN A 465 6.68 0.44 26.81
CA GLN A 465 6.30 1.69 26.15
C GLN A 465 5.06 1.48 25.28
N ARG A 466 4.17 2.47 25.23
CA ARG A 466 2.88 2.37 24.52
C ARG A 466 3.05 2.29 23.01
N ARG A 467 3.94 3.11 22.46
CA ARG A 467 4.13 3.26 21.01
C ARG A 467 5.25 2.37 20.53
N CYS A 468 4.99 1.62 19.47
CA CYS A 468 5.99 0.78 18.80
C CYS A 468 7.18 1.62 18.30
N PRO A 469 8.44 1.22 18.57
CA PRO A 469 9.63 1.97 18.13
C PRO A 469 9.85 2.07 16.60
N HIS A 470 9.06 1.39 15.77
CA HIS A 470 9.14 1.48 14.30
C HIS A 470 8.16 2.53 13.77
N LEU A 471 6.86 2.22 13.66
CA LEU A 471 5.84 3.13 13.13
C LEU A 471 4.77 3.49 14.16
N LYS A 472 5.16 3.61 15.43
CA LYS A 472 4.34 4.18 16.52
C LYS A 472 2.95 3.55 16.70
N ALA A 473 2.78 2.31 16.22
CA ALA A 473 1.59 1.49 16.50
C ALA A 473 1.31 1.49 18.01
N ASP A 474 0.05 1.69 18.42
CA ASP A 474 -0.33 1.57 19.82
C ASP A 474 -0.31 0.10 20.23
N LEU A 475 0.66 -0.28 21.06
CA LEU A 475 0.84 -1.66 21.52
C LEU A 475 -0.27 -2.09 22.48
N SER A 476 -1.08 -1.19 23.05
CA SER A 476 -2.25 -1.61 23.83
C SER A 476 -3.38 -2.11 22.93
N LYS A 477 -3.48 -1.59 21.71
CA LYS A 477 -4.50 -1.97 20.70
C LYS A 477 -3.98 -3.12 19.82
N PHE A 478 -2.72 -3.05 19.39
CA PHE A 478 -2.16 -3.97 18.39
C PHE A 478 -1.09 -4.94 18.94
N GLY A 479 -0.74 -4.87 20.22
CA GLY A 479 0.26 -5.74 20.82
C GLY A 479 -0.31 -7.10 21.23
N VAL A 480 0.32 -8.19 20.79
CA VAL A 480 0.00 -9.56 21.23
C VAL A 480 1.21 -10.17 21.92
N VAL A 481 1.02 -10.60 23.16
CA VAL A 481 2.06 -11.26 23.97
C VAL A 481 1.86 -12.76 23.96
N ASP A 482 2.90 -13.49 23.56
CA ASP A 482 3.02 -14.94 23.69
C ASP A 482 4.30 -15.28 24.46
N GLY A 483 4.13 -15.66 25.73
CA GLY A 483 5.24 -15.88 26.67
C GLY A 483 6.07 -14.61 26.89
N THR A 484 7.31 -14.62 26.41
CA THR A 484 8.23 -13.46 26.47
C THR A 484 8.32 -12.71 25.14
N SER A 485 7.49 -13.05 24.15
CA SER A 485 7.50 -12.40 22.83
C SER A 485 6.31 -11.47 22.67
N LEU A 486 6.58 -10.20 22.36
CA LEU A 486 5.56 -9.27 21.89
C LEU A 486 5.58 -9.22 20.36
N THR A 487 4.41 -9.29 19.73
CA THR A 487 4.22 -9.01 18.30
C THR A 487 3.32 -7.79 18.16
N CYS A 488 3.74 -6.79 17.38
CA CYS A 488 2.87 -5.74 16.91
C CYS A 488 2.09 -6.29 15.71
N ASN A 489 0.79 -6.56 15.86
CA ASN A 489 -0.04 -7.12 14.80
C ASN A 489 -0.30 -6.15 13.64
N LEU A 490 -0.11 -4.84 13.85
CA LEU A 490 -0.29 -3.84 12.80
C LEU A 490 0.71 -4.04 11.64
N HIS A 491 1.97 -4.27 11.99
CA HIS A 491 3.08 -4.31 11.03
C HIS A 491 3.90 -5.61 11.08
N GLY A 492 3.70 -6.43 12.11
CA GLY A 492 4.33 -7.74 12.28
C GLY A 492 5.73 -7.73 12.90
N TRP A 493 6.19 -6.60 13.45
CA TRP A 493 7.46 -6.55 14.19
C TRP A 493 7.33 -7.22 15.54
N GLN A 494 8.44 -7.78 16.02
CA GLN A 494 8.49 -8.59 17.21
C GLN A 494 9.61 -8.16 18.14
N TRP A 495 9.37 -8.28 19.44
CA TRP A 495 10.35 -8.00 20.49
C TRP A 495 10.42 -9.14 21.49
N ASP A 496 11.58 -9.22 22.13
CA ASP A 496 11.78 -9.98 23.35
C ASP A 496 11.48 -9.09 24.55
N LEU A 497 10.45 -9.40 25.34
CA LEU A 497 10.01 -8.59 26.47
C LEU A 497 10.98 -8.60 27.66
N GLU A 498 11.83 -9.63 27.78
CA GLU A 498 12.83 -9.69 28.85
C GLU A 498 14.01 -8.76 28.60
N SER A 499 14.43 -8.64 27.34
CA SER A 499 15.59 -7.82 26.95
C SER A 499 15.23 -6.50 26.26
N GLY A 500 13.98 -6.30 25.87
CA GLY A 500 13.55 -5.19 25.01
C GLY A 500 14.04 -5.31 23.56
N ARG A 501 14.83 -6.34 23.22
CA ARG A 501 15.47 -6.46 21.92
C ARG A 501 14.44 -6.70 20.82
N CYS A 502 14.49 -5.87 19.77
CA CYS A 502 13.73 -6.17 18.55
C CYS A 502 14.27 -7.43 17.86
N LYS A 503 13.37 -8.39 17.61
CA LYS A 503 13.64 -9.64 16.89
C LYS A 503 13.58 -9.44 15.37
N THR A 504 12.98 -8.35 14.88
CA THR A 504 12.71 -8.13 13.46
C THR A 504 13.75 -7.26 12.74
N SER A 505 14.17 -6.14 13.34
CA SER A 505 15.19 -5.22 12.83
C SER A 505 16.09 -4.71 13.98
N LYS A 506 17.20 -4.03 13.67
CA LYS A 506 18.11 -3.43 14.67
C LYS A 506 17.75 -1.95 14.89
N GLY A 507 17.99 -1.41 16.09
CA GLY A 507 17.82 0.03 16.39
C GLY A 507 16.41 0.43 16.84
N HIS A 508 15.56 -0.54 17.15
CA HIS A 508 14.16 -0.36 17.54
C HIS A 508 13.87 -1.10 18.85
N GLU A 509 14.78 -0.99 19.82
CA GLU A 509 14.61 -1.55 21.14
C GLU A 509 13.33 -1.04 21.80
N LEU A 510 12.55 -1.96 22.38
CA LEU A 510 11.35 -1.66 23.14
C LEU A 510 11.74 -1.48 24.60
N ARG A 511 11.36 -0.36 25.21
CA ARG A 511 11.38 -0.24 26.67
C ARG A 511 10.37 -1.23 27.25
N SER A 512 10.86 -2.25 27.97
CA SER A 512 10.04 -3.23 28.67
C SER A 512 10.62 -3.60 30.03
N ALA A 513 9.73 -3.78 31.01
CA ALA A 513 10.05 -4.24 32.36
C ALA A 513 9.00 -5.26 32.81
N LYS A 514 9.43 -6.33 33.49
CA LYS A 514 8.51 -7.33 34.04
C LYS A 514 7.83 -6.79 35.31
N LEU A 515 6.52 -6.95 35.40
CA LEU A 515 5.72 -6.54 36.56
C LEU A 515 5.84 -7.51 37.75
#